data_AF-A0A9D2IWB2-F1
#
_entry.id   AF-A0A9D2IWB2-F1
#
_cell.length_a   1.000
_cell.length_b   1.000
_cell.length_c   1.000
_cell.angle_alpha   90.00
_cell.angle_beta   90.00
_cell.angle_gamma   90.00
#
_symmetry.space_group_name_H-M   'P 1'
#
loop_
_entity.id
_entity.type
_entity.pdbx_description
1 polymer ?
#
loop_
_entity_poly.entity_id
_entity_poly.type
_entity_poly.pdbx_seq_one_letter_code
_entity_poly.pdbx_strand_id
1 'polypeptide(L)'
;MDSSKSISIYSDKNLSGAPEINSEQFDNINTLSTSSMLARSGVPESHRLAADSYMIIKKVFGFPAVQSKISFEERKFLSKYDFNLLEYSTIKQINEELSFLKKWSYSRDKSLRDASDRIIQIRTKELKYIVASRYVSITSDVYNGYRALEKYFESISKYSK
;
A
#
# COMPACT_ATOMS: atom_id res chain seq x y z
N MET A 1 -30.48 55.72 -27.50
CA MET A 1 -29.21 54.99 -27.31
C MET A 1 -29.51 53.84 -26.35
N ASP A 2 -30.33 52.86 -26.69
CA ASP A 2 -30.31 51.92 -27.82
C ASP A 2 -29.20 50.86 -27.73
N SER A 3 -29.66 49.64 -27.38
CA SER A 3 -29.28 48.30 -27.87
C SER A 3 -27.82 47.83 -27.81
N SER A 4 -27.60 46.71 -27.11
CA SER A 4 -27.20 45.42 -27.70
C SER A 4 -27.19 44.33 -26.61
N LYS A 5 -28.20 43.45 -26.57
CA LYS A 5 -28.27 42.11 -27.21
C LYS A 5 -27.25 41.08 -26.69
N SER A 6 -27.75 40.27 -25.76
CA SER A 6 -27.77 38.79 -25.75
C SER A 6 -26.72 38.03 -26.56
N ILE A 7 -25.96 37.15 -25.90
CA ILE A 7 -25.78 35.77 -26.35
C ILE A 7 -25.91 34.85 -25.13
N SER A 8 -27.10 34.26 -25.01
CA SER A 8 -27.30 32.95 -24.39
C SER A 8 -26.80 31.90 -25.38
N ILE A 9 -26.00 30.94 -24.92
CA ILE A 9 -25.85 29.65 -25.59
C ILE A 9 -26.21 28.56 -24.58
N TYR A 10 -27.45 28.09 -24.73
CA TYR A 10 -28.00 26.81 -24.32
C TYR A 10 -26.94 25.70 -24.24
N SER A 11 -26.79 25.03 -23.10
CA SER A 11 -27.58 23.88 -22.61
C SER A 11 -27.05 22.53 -23.08
N ASP A 12 -27.10 21.62 -22.11
CA ASP A 12 -27.20 20.17 -22.24
C ASP A 12 -25.96 19.40 -22.71
N LYS A 13 -25.30 18.78 -21.72
CA LYS A 13 -25.38 17.32 -21.57
C LYS A 13 -25.18 16.94 -20.11
N ASN A 14 -26.31 16.68 -19.44
CA ASN A 14 -26.39 15.61 -18.46
C ASN A 14 -25.92 14.33 -19.15
N LEU A 15 -24.63 13.99 -19.01
CA LEU A 15 -24.15 12.64 -19.25
C LEU A 15 -24.26 11.91 -17.92
N SER A 16 -25.34 11.15 -17.79
CA SER A 16 -25.63 10.26 -16.69
C SER A 16 -24.45 9.32 -16.39
N GLY A 17 -24.03 9.26 -15.12
CA GLY A 17 -23.54 8.02 -14.52
C GLY A 17 -22.03 7.80 -14.41
N ALA A 18 -21.18 8.81 -14.56
CA ALA A 18 -19.79 8.68 -14.09
C ALA A 18 -19.75 9.01 -12.58
N PRO A 19 -19.22 8.13 -11.71
CA PRO A 19 -19.00 8.52 -10.32
C PRO A 19 -18.07 9.74 -10.32
N GLU A 20 -18.45 10.82 -9.63
CA GLU A 20 -17.54 11.93 -9.34
C GLU A 20 -16.44 11.41 -8.41
N ILE A 21 -15.34 10.95 -9.01
CA ILE A 21 -14.15 10.54 -8.27
C ILE A 21 -13.43 11.84 -7.89
N ASN A 22 -13.37 12.16 -6.60
CA ASN A 22 -12.62 13.32 -6.14
C ASN A 22 -11.11 13.13 -6.46
N SER A 23 -10.37 14.24 -6.60
CA SER A 23 -8.96 14.21 -7.02
C SER A 23 -8.09 13.35 -6.10
N GLU A 24 -8.33 13.38 -4.79
CA GLU A 24 -7.62 12.57 -3.81
C GLU A 24 -7.87 11.06 -3.97
N GLN A 25 -9.11 10.66 -4.27
CA GLN A 25 -9.49 9.28 -4.52
C GLN A 25 -8.93 8.80 -5.86
N PHE A 26 -8.87 9.68 -6.87
CA PHE A 26 -8.20 9.39 -8.14
C PHE A 26 -6.69 9.17 -7.96
N ASP A 27 -6.01 10.02 -7.18
CA ASP A 27 -4.58 9.86 -6.87
C ASP A 27 -4.31 8.60 -6.04
N ASN A 28 -5.20 8.28 -5.09
CA ASN A 28 -5.15 7.02 -4.34
C ASN A 28 -5.30 5.80 -5.25
N ILE A 29 -6.21 5.83 -6.24
CA ILE A 29 -6.38 4.73 -7.20
C ILE A 29 -5.14 4.57 -8.08
N ASN A 30 -4.57 5.67 -8.57
CA ASN A 30 -3.36 5.63 -9.40
C ASN A 30 -2.17 5.08 -8.61
N THR A 31 -2.00 5.52 -7.37
CA THR A 31 -0.91 5.06 -6.52
C THR A 31 -1.09 3.60 -6.06
N LEU A 32 -2.32 3.14 -5.84
CA LEU A 32 -2.60 1.72 -5.59
C LEU A 32 -2.38 0.85 -6.86
N SER A 33 -2.58 1.44 -8.03
CA SER A 33 -2.24 0.84 -9.33
C SER A 33 -0.72 0.66 -9.46
N THR A 34 0.09 1.59 -8.94
CA THR A 34 1.55 1.42 -8.84
C THR A 34 1.93 0.17 -8.04
N SER A 35 1.26 -0.12 -6.92
CA SER A 35 1.51 -1.35 -6.14
C SER A 35 1.26 -2.60 -6.97
N SER A 36 0.20 -2.57 -7.79
CA SER A 36 -0.14 -3.67 -8.70
C SER A 36 0.88 -3.80 -9.85
N MET A 37 1.43 -2.69 -10.34
CA MET A 37 2.52 -2.72 -11.34
C MET A 37 3.82 -3.28 -10.77
N LEU A 38 4.15 -2.92 -9.52
CA LEU A 38 5.30 -3.48 -8.80
C LEU A 38 5.16 -5.00 -8.61
N ALA A 39 3.95 -5.55 -8.63
CA ALA A 39 3.74 -7.01 -8.57
C ALA A 39 4.02 -7.73 -9.90
N ARG A 40 4.00 -7.02 -11.05
CA ARG A 40 4.19 -7.62 -12.38
C ARG A 40 5.65 -7.82 -12.78
N SER A 41 6.58 -7.07 -12.18
CA SER A 41 8.02 -7.20 -12.43
C SER A 41 8.65 -8.20 -11.45
N GLY A 42 9.77 -8.83 -11.81
CA GLY A 42 10.44 -9.89 -11.02
C GLY A 42 10.35 -9.71 -9.51
N VAL A 43 9.50 -10.51 -8.87
CA VAL A 43 9.23 -10.44 -7.42
C VAL A 43 10.25 -11.31 -6.69
N PRO A 44 10.92 -10.83 -5.63
CA PRO A 44 11.80 -11.67 -4.82
C PRO A 44 11.05 -12.79 -4.11
N GLU A 45 11.73 -13.90 -3.82
CA GLU A 45 11.10 -15.04 -3.12
C GLU A 45 10.66 -14.66 -1.70
N SER A 46 11.47 -13.88 -0.98
CA SER A 46 11.12 -13.39 0.36
C SER A 46 9.81 -12.60 0.38
N HIS A 47 9.56 -11.79 -0.66
CA HIS A 47 8.31 -11.05 -0.81
C HIS A 47 7.13 -11.98 -1.07
N ARG A 48 7.30 -12.99 -1.94
CA ARG A 48 6.25 -13.99 -2.20
C ARG A 48 5.89 -14.78 -0.95
N LEU A 49 6.90 -15.27 -0.21
CA LEU A 49 6.69 -16.04 1.02
C LEU A 49 5.99 -15.20 2.09
N ALA A 50 6.38 -13.93 2.24
CA ALA A 50 5.74 -12.98 3.14
C ALA A 50 4.26 -12.76 2.77
N ALA A 51 3.98 -12.52 1.50
CA ALA A 51 2.62 -12.33 0.98
C ALA A 51 1.77 -13.59 1.13
N ASP A 52 2.31 -14.77 0.79
CA ASP A 52 1.63 -16.05 0.95
C ASP A 52 1.30 -16.32 2.42
N SER A 53 2.26 -16.13 3.33
CA SER A 53 2.01 -16.25 4.78
C SER A 53 0.88 -15.34 5.24
N TYR A 54 0.89 -14.09 4.78
CA TYR A 54 -0.15 -13.12 5.10
C TYR A 54 -1.52 -13.54 4.55
N MET A 55 -1.61 -13.91 3.26
CA MET A 55 -2.87 -14.24 2.61
C MET A 55 -3.48 -15.55 3.10
N ILE A 56 -2.67 -16.56 3.44
CA ILE A 56 -3.16 -17.79 4.07
C ILE A 56 -3.84 -17.46 5.39
N ILE A 57 -3.18 -16.66 6.25
CA ILE A 57 -3.74 -16.29 7.55
C ILE A 57 -5.04 -15.49 7.36
N LYS A 58 -5.04 -14.51 6.45
CA LYS A 58 -6.24 -13.71 6.11
C LYS A 58 -7.40 -14.61 5.63
N LYS A 59 -7.13 -15.61 4.80
CA LYS A 59 -8.13 -16.54 4.24
C LYS A 59 -8.66 -17.55 5.26
N VAL A 60 -7.79 -18.11 6.10
CA VAL A 60 -8.16 -19.15 7.08
C VAL A 60 -8.94 -18.56 8.26
N PHE A 61 -8.47 -17.43 8.79
CA PHE A 61 -9.01 -16.88 10.04
C PHE A 61 -10.02 -15.74 9.81
N GLY A 62 -10.13 -15.22 8.58
CA GLY A 62 -10.92 -14.02 8.27
C GLY A 62 -10.33 -12.72 8.82
N PHE A 63 -9.60 -12.80 9.94
CA PHE A 63 -8.80 -11.75 10.56
C PHE A 63 -7.45 -12.33 11.05
N PRO A 64 -6.36 -11.55 11.08
CA PRO A 64 -5.09 -12.02 11.65
C PRO A 64 -5.27 -12.29 13.15
N ALA A 65 -5.32 -13.56 13.56
CA ALA A 65 -5.52 -13.95 14.95
C ALA A 65 -4.34 -13.61 15.89
N VAL A 66 -3.17 -13.24 15.34
CA VAL A 66 -1.95 -12.95 16.11
C VAL A 66 -1.68 -11.45 16.13
N GLN A 67 -1.98 -10.80 17.26
CA GLN A 67 -1.66 -9.40 17.53
C GLN A 67 -0.21 -9.23 18.04
N SER A 68 0.78 -9.65 17.26
CA SER A 68 2.17 -9.39 17.64
C SER A 68 2.56 -7.96 17.25
N LYS A 69 2.60 -7.06 18.23
CA LYS A 69 3.15 -5.71 18.06
C LYS A 69 4.61 -5.79 17.59
N ILE A 70 5.00 -4.82 16.77
CA ILE A 70 6.41 -4.63 16.41
C ILE A 70 7.23 -4.38 17.69
N SER A 71 8.37 -5.06 17.81
CA SER A 71 9.30 -4.95 18.92
C SER A 71 10.13 -3.67 18.81
N PHE A 72 10.77 -3.28 19.91
CA PHE A 72 11.68 -2.13 19.91
C PHE A 72 12.85 -2.29 18.93
N GLU A 73 13.41 -3.50 18.83
CA GLU A 73 14.52 -3.80 17.93
C GLU A 73 14.12 -3.66 16.45
N GLU A 74 12.93 -4.14 16.09
CA GLU A 74 12.39 -4.01 14.74
C GLU A 74 12.14 -2.54 14.37
N ARG A 75 11.61 -1.73 15.31
CA ARG A 75 11.46 -0.28 15.09
C ARG A 75 12.81 0.39 14.85
N LYS A 76 13.79 0.11 15.72
CA LYS A 76 15.16 0.63 15.57
C LYS A 76 15.78 0.20 14.24
N PHE A 77 15.48 -1.02 13.80
CA PHE A 77 15.95 -1.54 12.51
C PHE A 77 15.34 -0.77 11.33
N LEU A 78 14.04 -0.48 11.33
CA LEU A 78 13.41 0.35 10.31
C LEU A 78 14.00 1.76 10.27
N SER A 79 14.16 2.39 11.44
CA SER A 79 14.72 3.75 11.54
C SER A 79 16.16 3.83 11.02
N LYS A 80 16.95 2.75 11.07
CA LYS A 80 18.30 2.70 10.48
C LYS A 80 18.29 2.93 8.95
N TYR A 81 17.18 2.62 8.28
CA TYR A 81 17.00 2.76 6.83
C TYR A 81 16.01 3.88 6.48
N ASP A 82 15.75 4.80 7.41
CA ASP A 82 14.82 5.93 7.26
C ASP A 82 13.38 5.51 6.93
N PHE A 83 12.97 4.33 7.39
CA PHE A 83 11.62 3.83 7.21
C PHE A 83 10.72 4.14 8.42
N ASN A 84 9.59 4.78 8.14
CA ASN A 84 8.54 5.04 9.14
C ASN A 84 7.74 3.77 9.44
N LEU A 85 7.06 3.73 10.59
CA LEU A 85 6.10 2.66 10.86
C LEU A 85 4.98 2.69 9.82
N LEU A 86 4.43 1.52 9.52
CA LEU A 86 3.43 1.37 8.48
C LEU A 86 2.15 2.19 8.77
N GLU A 87 1.82 2.36 10.05
CA GLU A 87 0.70 3.17 10.53
C GLU A 87 0.87 4.68 10.29
N TYR A 88 2.10 5.15 10.10
CA TYR A 88 2.44 6.56 9.84
C TYR A 88 2.98 6.77 8.43
N SER A 89 2.72 5.82 7.53
CA SER A 89 3.18 5.88 6.15
C SER A 89 2.03 6.18 5.19
N THR A 90 2.33 6.93 4.14
CA THR A 90 1.42 7.16 3.01
C THR A 90 1.55 6.05 1.98
N ILE A 91 0.55 5.88 1.10
CA ILE A 91 0.64 4.94 -0.04
C ILE A 91 1.88 5.19 -0.90
N LYS A 92 2.21 6.46 -1.18
CA LYS A 92 3.38 6.83 -2.00
C LYS A 92 4.68 6.34 -1.37
N GLN A 93 4.90 6.62 -0.08
CA GLN A 93 6.09 6.17 0.64
C GLN A 93 6.25 4.65 0.62
N ILE A 94 5.15 3.91 0.81
CA ILE A 94 5.21 2.43 0.77
C ILE A 94 5.50 1.90 -0.63
N ASN A 95 4.97 2.53 -1.69
CA ASN A 95 5.31 2.14 -3.05
C ASN A 95 6.79 2.38 -3.38
N GLU A 96 7.34 3.51 -2.94
CA GLU A 96 8.76 3.83 -3.08
C GLU A 96 9.63 2.82 -2.31
N GLU A 97 9.26 2.54 -1.05
CA GLU A 97 9.90 1.51 -0.23
C GLU A 97 9.90 0.14 -0.91
N LEU A 98 8.74 -0.34 -1.39
CA LEU A 98 8.63 -1.63 -2.08
C LEU A 98 9.52 -1.68 -3.33
N SER A 99 9.64 -0.57 -4.06
CA SER A 99 10.56 -0.46 -5.19
C SER A 99 12.03 -0.60 -4.74
N PHE A 100 12.43 0.03 -3.63
CA PHE A 100 13.77 -0.10 -3.07
C PHE A 100 14.06 -1.52 -2.59
N LEU A 101 13.15 -2.13 -1.83
CA LEU A 101 13.30 -3.50 -1.32
C LEU A 101 13.47 -4.50 -2.46
N LYS A 102 12.68 -4.36 -3.54
CA LYS A 102 12.87 -5.19 -4.74
C LYS A 102 14.27 -5.03 -5.34
N LYS A 103 14.80 -3.81 -5.43
CA LYS A 103 16.17 -3.58 -5.92
C LYS A 103 17.21 -4.19 -4.98
N TRP A 104 17.03 -4.01 -3.67
CA TRP A 104 17.94 -4.53 -2.65
C TRP A 104 17.98 -6.06 -2.62
N SER A 105 16.85 -6.72 -2.85
CA SER A 105 16.74 -8.18 -2.92
C SER A 105 17.61 -8.80 -4.03
N TYR A 106 17.89 -8.05 -5.11
CA TYR A 106 18.78 -8.49 -6.19
C TYR A 106 20.16 -7.82 -6.15
N SER A 107 20.48 -7.08 -5.07
CA SER A 107 21.78 -6.44 -4.91
C SER A 107 22.90 -7.47 -4.79
N ARG A 108 24.10 -7.12 -5.25
CA ARG A 108 25.32 -7.92 -5.00
C ARG A 108 25.75 -7.88 -3.53
N ASP A 109 25.36 -6.82 -2.82
CA ASP A 109 25.61 -6.67 -1.40
C ASP A 109 24.70 -7.58 -0.58
N LYS A 110 25.30 -8.52 0.16
CA LYS A 110 24.57 -9.44 1.04
C LYS A 110 23.82 -8.71 2.14
N SER A 111 24.40 -7.64 2.69
CA SER A 111 23.77 -6.88 3.78
C SER A 111 22.48 -6.21 3.33
N LEU A 112 22.42 -5.71 2.09
CA LEU A 112 21.21 -5.11 1.51
C LEU A 112 20.15 -6.17 1.21
N ARG A 113 20.54 -7.35 0.73
CA ARG A 113 19.60 -8.47 0.53
C ARG A 113 18.99 -8.91 1.86
N ASP A 114 19.83 -9.16 2.87
CA ASP A 114 19.40 -9.56 4.20
C ASP A 114 18.52 -8.48 4.86
N ALA A 115 18.85 -7.21 4.67
CA ALA A 115 18.05 -6.08 5.14
C ALA A 115 16.68 -6.05 4.45
N SER A 116 16.64 -6.23 3.13
CA SER A 116 15.40 -6.28 2.37
C SER A 116 14.47 -7.38 2.88
N ASP A 117 15.01 -8.59 3.06
CA ASP A 117 14.28 -9.74 3.57
C ASP A 117 13.78 -9.51 4.99
N ARG A 118 14.57 -8.86 5.83
CA ARG A 118 14.15 -8.52 7.19
C ARG A 118 13.05 -7.45 7.21
N ILE A 119 13.15 -6.43 6.36
CA ILE A 119 12.17 -5.33 6.30
C ILE A 119 10.82 -5.86 5.82
N ILE A 120 10.79 -6.71 4.79
CA ILE A 120 9.52 -7.25 4.30
C ILE A 120 8.81 -8.13 5.35
N GLN A 121 9.57 -8.82 6.20
CA GLN A 121 9.03 -9.56 7.35
C GLN A 121 8.45 -8.63 8.41
N ILE A 122 9.17 -7.55 8.75
CA ILE A 122 8.68 -6.51 9.68
C ILE A 122 7.39 -5.89 9.14
N ARG A 123 7.35 -5.52 7.86
CA ARG A 123 6.17 -4.97 7.19
C ARG A 123 4.98 -5.91 7.22
N THR A 124 5.23 -7.21 7.04
CA THR A 124 4.19 -8.25 7.17
C THR A 124 3.62 -8.30 8.58
N LYS A 125 4.47 -8.19 9.60
CA LYS A 125 4.06 -8.16 11.01
C LYS A 125 3.24 -6.90 11.32
N GLU A 126 3.68 -5.74 10.86
CA GLU A 126 2.94 -4.48 11.01
C GLU A 126 1.57 -4.55 10.33
N LEU A 127 1.50 -5.09 9.10
CA LEU A 127 0.23 -5.24 8.38
C LEU A 127 -0.74 -6.17 9.11
N LYS A 128 -0.25 -7.32 9.61
CA LYS A 128 -1.05 -8.22 10.46
C LYS A 128 -1.58 -7.49 11.69
N TYR A 129 -0.72 -6.75 12.38
CA TYR A 129 -1.11 -5.97 13.55
C TYR A 129 -2.15 -4.89 13.23
N ILE A 130 -1.94 -4.10 12.18
CA ILE A 130 -2.87 -3.04 11.74
C ILE A 130 -4.22 -3.64 11.38
N VAL A 131 -4.26 -4.70 10.57
CA VAL A 131 -5.53 -5.32 10.16
C VAL A 131 -6.27 -5.92 11.35
N ALA A 132 -5.57 -6.54 12.31
CA ALA A 132 -6.17 -7.04 13.54
C ALA A 132 -6.63 -5.92 14.50
N SER A 133 -5.97 -4.75 14.47
CA SER A 133 -6.25 -3.62 15.38
C SER A 133 -7.29 -2.63 14.84
N ARG A 134 -7.68 -2.74 13.55
CA ARG A 134 -8.69 -1.89 12.87
C ARG A 134 -10.07 -1.87 13.50
N TYR A 135 -10.33 -2.67 14.54
CA TYR A 135 -11.50 -2.50 15.38
C TYR A 135 -11.47 -1.22 16.25
N VAL A 136 -10.36 -0.47 16.32
CA VAL A 136 -10.24 0.63 17.31
C VAL A 136 -9.90 2.03 16.79
N SER A 137 -9.14 2.27 15.71
CA SER A 137 -8.85 3.67 15.31
C SER A 137 -8.07 3.85 14.00
N ILE A 138 -8.73 4.34 12.94
CA ILE A 138 -8.05 5.06 11.85
C ILE A 138 -8.11 6.54 12.22
N THR A 139 -6.97 7.14 12.56
CA THR A 139 -6.89 8.52 13.06
C THR A 139 -6.67 9.56 11.94
N SER A 140 -6.31 9.13 10.72
CA SER A 140 -6.09 10.02 9.58
C SER A 140 -6.19 9.27 8.24
N ASP A 141 -6.92 9.83 7.28
CA ASP A 141 -7.09 9.26 5.94
C ASP A 141 -5.81 9.31 5.08
N VAL A 142 -4.87 10.20 5.42
CA VAL A 142 -3.60 10.38 4.72
C VAL A 142 -2.62 9.25 5.02
N TYR A 143 -2.60 8.74 6.26
CA TYR A 143 -1.70 7.67 6.69
C TYR A 143 -2.30 6.29 6.42
N ASN A 144 -2.42 5.99 5.14
CA ASN A 144 -3.08 4.80 4.61
C ASN A 144 -2.14 3.83 3.87
N GLY A 145 -0.83 3.94 4.10
CA GLY A 145 0.21 3.18 3.41
C GLY A 145 0.08 1.65 3.53
N TYR A 146 -0.53 1.15 4.60
CA TYR A 146 -0.87 -0.27 4.73
C TYR A 146 -1.70 -0.79 3.54
N ARG A 147 -2.53 0.05 2.89
CA ARG A 147 -3.33 -0.34 1.71
C ARG A 147 -2.44 -0.69 0.52
N ALA A 148 -1.34 0.05 0.34
CA ALA A 148 -0.38 -0.19 -0.73
C ALA A 148 0.32 -1.55 -0.54
N LEU A 149 0.75 -1.82 0.70
CA LEU A 149 1.39 -3.09 1.04
C LEU A 149 0.43 -4.27 0.90
N GLU A 150 -0.80 -4.13 1.40
CA GLU A 150 -1.84 -5.15 1.26
C GLU A 150 -2.12 -5.43 -0.21
N LYS A 151 -2.31 -4.39 -1.03
CA LYS A 151 -2.54 -4.57 -2.47
C LYS A 151 -1.37 -5.25 -3.17
N TYR A 152 -0.15 -4.89 -2.80
CA TYR A 152 1.05 -5.54 -3.32
C TYR A 152 1.06 -7.04 -2.97
N PHE A 153 0.78 -7.41 -1.71
CA PHE A 153 0.70 -8.80 -1.26
C PHE A 153 -0.40 -9.60 -1.96
N GLU A 154 -1.61 -9.03 -2.09
CA GLU A 154 -2.71 -9.62 -2.87
C GLU A 154 -2.28 -9.91 -4.31
N SER A 155 -1.51 -9.00 -4.91
CA SER A 155 -1.11 -9.10 -6.30
C SER A 155 -0.01 -10.15 -6.54
N ILE A 156 0.83 -10.45 -5.55
CA ILE A 156 1.96 -11.40 -5.69
C ILE A 156 1.71 -12.77 -5.05
N SER A 157 0.72 -12.89 -4.18
CA SER A 157 0.42 -14.15 -3.50
C SER A 157 -0.41 -15.09 -4.37
N LYS A 158 -0.08 -16.37 -4.35
CA LYS A 158 -0.89 -17.41 -5.00
C LYS A 158 -2.21 -17.71 -4.26
N TYR A 159 -2.32 -17.31 -2.99
CA TYR A 159 -3.49 -17.54 -2.14
C TYR A 159 -4.51 -16.39 -2.16
N SER A 160 -4.25 -15.35 -2.96
CA SER A 160 -5.20 -14.24 -3.14
C SER A 160 -6.41 -14.60 -4.01
N LYS A 161 -6.35 -15.74 -4.72
CA LYS A 161 -7.44 -16.24 -5.57
C LYS A 161 -8.32 -17.24 -4.81
#